data_AF-A0AAD4QRF0-F1
#
_entry.id   AF-A0AAD4QRF0-F1
#
_cell.length_a   1.000
_cell.length_b   1.000
_cell.length_c   1.000
_cell.angle_alpha   90.00
_cell.angle_beta   90.00
_cell.angle_gamma   90.00
#
_symmetry.space_group_name_H-M   'P 1'
#
loop_
_entity.id
_entity.type
_entity.pdbx_description
1 polymer ?
#
loop_
_entity_poly.entity_id
_entity_poly.type
_entity_poly.pdbx_seq_one_letter_code
_entity_poly.pdbx_strand_id
1 'polypeptide(L)'
;MIFIYANSFWCMLISIVTISSTYGSYKNLRDNRASLSQKTKDLYLTLTNALVIETFVGVCLVVVPLGSLSLSYQLESKYGAIISLLAQRTGSLYPLLSNVILLWIVKPYRKAVISLIIDRWPSKKFTPGLVT
;
A
#
# COMPACT_ATOMS: atom_id res chain seq x y z
N MET A 1 6.82 -9.29 29.26
CA MET A 1 5.96 -10.25 28.52
C MET A 1 4.66 -9.64 27.99
N ILE A 2 3.83 -8.96 28.82
CA ILE A 2 2.52 -8.41 28.39
C ILE A 2 2.58 -7.50 27.14
N PHE A 3 3.59 -6.64 27.02
CA PHE A 3 3.79 -5.79 25.83
C PHE A 3 4.07 -6.57 24.53
N ILE A 4 4.72 -7.74 24.63
CA ILE A 4 5.03 -8.59 23.46
C ILE A 4 3.76 -9.30 23.00
N TYR A 5 2.96 -9.82 23.92
CA TYR A 5 1.66 -10.43 23.60
C TYR A 5 0.67 -9.42 23.01
N ALA A 6 0.67 -8.18 23.52
CA ALA A 6 -0.11 -7.10 22.93
C ALA A 6 0.33 -6.84 21.48
N ASN A 7 1.63 -6.71 21.21
CA ASN A 7 2.14 -6.48 19.85
C ASN A 7 1.87 -7.65 18.90
N SER A 8 1.98 -8.90 19.34
CA SER A 8 1.62 -10.07 18.52
C SER A 8 0.13 -10.14 18.22
N PHE A 9 -0.74 -9.79 19.18
CA PHE A 9 -2.18 -9.72 18.97
C PHE A 9 -2.55 -8.62 17.97
N TRP A 10 -1.92 -7.44 18.07
CA TRP A 10 -2.08 -6.35 17.11
C TRP A 10 -1.66 -6.76 15.68
N CYS A 11 -0.59 -7.55 15.51
CA CYS A 11 -0.18 -8.04 14.19
C CYS A 11 -1.18 -9.03 13.56
N MET A 12 -1.77 -9.92 14.37
CA MET A 12 -2.83 -10.82 13.90
C MET A 12 -4.09 -10.05 13.51
N LEU A 13 -4.49 -9.04 14.29
CA LEU A 13 -5.64 -8.21 13.94
C LEU A 13 -5.42 -7.43 12.64
N ILE A 14 -4.25 -6.82 12.46
CA ILE A 14 -3.93 -6.05 11.24
C ILE A 14 -3.97 -6.96 10.01
N SER A 15 -3.36 -8.15 10.07
CA SER A 15 -3.36 -9.09 8.95
C SER A 15 -4.77 -9.57 8.59
N ILE A 16 -5.60 -9.93 9.59
CA ILE A 16 -6.99 -10.33 9.37
C ILE A 16 -7.80 -9.21 8.72
N VAL A 17 -7.67 -7.96 9.21
CA VAL A 17 -8.38 -6.78 8.68
C VAL A 17 -7.95 -6.48 7.24
N THR A 18 -6.66 -6.58 6.91
CA THR A 18 -6.18 -6.39 5.52
C THR A 18 -6.69 -7.46 4.57
N ILE A 19 -6.77 -8.72 5.00
CA ILE A 19 -7.27 -9.81 4.15
C ILE A 19 -8.76 -9.63 3.90
N SER A 20 -9.54 -9.30 4.95
CA SER A 20 -10.98 -9.12 4.84
C SER A 20 -11.37 -7.87 4.06
N SER A 21 -10.65 -6.75 4.19
CA SER A 21 -10.88 -5.55 3.39
C SER A 21 -10.52 -5.74 1.91
N THR A 22 -9.46 -6.51 1.63
CA THR A 22 -9.08 -6.89 0.26
C THR A 22 -10.16 -7.76 -0.36
N TYR A 23 -10.61 -8.81 0.33
CA TYR A 23 -11.70 -9.67 -0.12
C TYR A 23 -13.01 -8.90 -0.36
N GLY A 24 -13.38 -7.99 0.55
CA GLY A 24 -14.55 -7.13 0.41
C GLY A 24 -14.48 -6.21 -0.81
N SER A 25 -13.30 -5.63 -1.06
CA SER A 25 -13.04 -4.80 -2.24
C SER A 25 -13.15 -5.62 -3.53
N TYR A 26 -12.58 -6.83 -3.58
CA TYR A 26 -12.72 -7.73 -4.72
C TYR A 26 -14.18 -8.16 -4.97
N LYS A 27 -14.93 -8.46 -3.90
CA LYS A 27 -16.35 -8.85 -3.99
C LYS A 27 -17.22 -7.69 -4.47
N ASN A 28 -17.06 -6.49 -3.90
CA ASN A 28 -17.81 -5.30 -4.34
C ASN A 28 -17.53 -4.96 -5.81
N LEU A 29 -16.31 -5.15 -6.28
CA LEU A 29 -15.97 -4.94 -7.69
C LEU A 29 -16.59 -6.01 -8.61
N ARG A 30 -16.73 -7.25 -8.12
CA ARG A 30 -17.39 -8.31 -8.86
C ARG A 30 -18.90 -8.06 -8.95
N ASP A 31 -19.53 -7.66 -7.86
CA ASP A 31 -20.99 -7.47 -7.78
C ASP A 31 -21.44 -6.18 -8.49
N ASN A 32 -20.64 -5.11 -8.46
CA ASN A 32 -20.97 -3.83 -9.13
C ASN A 32 -20.47 -3.73 -10.59
N ARG A 33 -20.04 -4.85 -11.20
CA ARG A 33 -19.52 -4.88 -12.59
C ARG A 33 -20.49 -4.33 -13.63
N ALA A 34 -21.79 -4.43 -13.39
CA ALA A 34 -22.84 -4.01 -14.32
C ALA A 34 -23.24 -2.52 -14.15
N SER A 35 -22.91 -1.88 -13.03
CA SER A 35 -23.36 -0.52 -12.68
C SER A 35 -22.29 0.57 -12.94
N LEU A 36 -21.02 0.18 -13.03
CA LEU A 36 -19.90 1.14 -13.14
C LEU A 36 -19.53 1.47 -14.60
N SER A 37 -19.31 2.77 -14.86
CA SER A 37 -18.71 3.25 -16.11
C SER A 37 -17.35 2.60 -16.36
N GLN A 38 -17.04 2.33 -17.64
CA GLN A 38 -15.83 1.65 -18.08
C GLN A 38 -14.55 2.36 -17.61
N LYS A 39 -14.55 3.70 -17.56
CA LYS A 39 -13.43 4.50 -17.00
C LYS A 39 -13.23 4.28 -15.50
N THR A 40 -14.32 4.27 -14.73
CA THR A 40 -14.27 4.06 -13.28
C THR A 40 -13.80 2.65 -12.95
N LYS A 41 -14.26 1.66 -13.71
CA LYS A 41 -13.84 0.26 -13.58
C LYS A 41 -12.33 0.08 -13.76
N ASP A 42 -11.76 0.66 -14.80
CA ASP A 42 -10.31 0.55 -15.06
C ASP A 42 -9.47 1.22 -13.96
N LEU A 43 -9.94 2.35 -13.43
CA LEU A 43 -9.31 3.02 -12.30
C LEU A 43 -9.33 2.14 -11.04
N TYR A 44 -10.50 1.59 -10.69
CA TYR A 44 -10.64 0.74 -9.51
C TYR A 44 -9.81 -0.54 -9.61
N LEU A 45 -9.79 -1.21 -10.76
CA LEU A 45 -8.95 -2.39 -10.96
C LEU A 45 -7.47 -2.08 -10.79
N THR A 46 -7.03 -0.93 -11.30
CA THR A 46 -5.64 -0.48 -11.15
C THR A 46 -5.31 -0.18 -9.69
N LEU A 47 -6.23 0.44 -8.96
CA LEU A 47 -6.08 0.75 -7.54
C LEU A 47 -6.01 -0.53 -6.69
N THR A 48 -6.93 -1.48 -6.92
CA THR A 48 -6.94 -2.76 -6.21
C THR A 48 -5.66 -3.55 -6.47
N ASN A 49 -5.17 -3.56 -7.71
CA ASN A 49 -3.90 -4.21 -8.03
C ASN A 49 -2.71 -3.54 -7.31
N ALA A 50 -2.71 -2.20 -7.26
CA ALA A 50 -1.70 -1.45 -6.50
C ALA A 50 -1.75 -1.79 -5.00
N LEU A 51 -2.95 -1.85 -4.43
CA LEU A 51 -3.16 -2.20 -3.02
C LEU A 51 -2.66 -3.60 -2.69
N VAL A 52 -2.88 -4.58 -3.57
CA VAL A 52 -2.38 -5.96 -3.39
C VAL A 52 -0.85 -5.98 -3.38
N ILE A 53 -0.22 -5.27 -4.32
CA ILE A 53 1.24 -5.19 -4.41
C ILE A 53 1.82 -4.48 -3.18
N GLU A 54 1.23 -3.35 -2.77
CA GLU A 54 1.65 -2.60 -1.59
C GLU A 54 1.50 -3.44 -0.31
N THR A 55 0.40 -4.17 -0.17
CA THR A 55 0.16 -5.06 0.97
C THR A 55 1.20 -6.17 1.02
N PHE A 56 1.53 -6.79 -0.12
CA PHE A 56 2.57 -7.81 -0.19
C PHE A 56 3.93 -7.26 0.23
N VAL A 57 4.29 -6.08 -0.27
CA VAL A 57 5.54 -5.39 0.10
C VAL A 57 5.56 -5.05 1.60
N GLY A 58 4.43 -4.61 2.17
CA GLY A 58 4.32 -4.33 3.61
C GLY A 58 4.47 -5.57 4.48
N VAL A 59 3.91 -6.70 4.04
CA VAL A 59 4.11 -7.97 4.73
C VAL A 59 5.60 -8.36 4.71
N CYS A 60 6.26 -8.28 3.56
CA CYS A 60 7.68 -8.63 3.45
C CYS A 60 8.61 -7.68 4.22
N LEU A 61 8.37 -6.37 4.17
CA LEU A 61 9.28 -5.37 4.74
C LEU A 61 8.99 -5.02 6.19
N VAL A 62 7.76 -5.20 6.68
CA VAL A 62 7.36 -4.76 8.02
C VAL A 62 6.96 -5.96 8.89
N VAL A 63 6.07 -6.82 8.40
CA VAL A 63 5.53 -7.93 9.21
C VAL A 63 6.60 -9.00 9.47
N VAL A 64 7.39 -9.39 8.47
CA VAL A 64 8.49 -10.37 8.64
C VAL A 64 9.53 -9.90 9.66
N PRO A 65 10.13 -8.71 9.55
CA PRO A 65 11.12 -8.28 10.53
C PRO A 65 10.53 -8.05 11.93
N LEU A 66 9.32 -7.50 12.07
CA LEU A 66 8.67 -7.36 13.38
C LEU A 66 8.28 -8.71 14.01
N GLY A 67 7.88 -9.68 13.19
CA GLY A 67 7.62 -11.05 13.64
C GLY A 67 8.91 -11.72 14.13
N SER A 68 10.00 -11.59 13.36
CA SER A 68 11.31 -12.11 13.74
C SER A 68 11.87 -11.47 15.01
N LEU A 69 11.62 -10.17 15.21
CA LEU A 69 11.94 -9.43 16.42
C LEU A 69 11.22 -10.04 17.63
N SER A 70 9.91 -10.23 17.50
CA SER A 70 9.06 -10.78 18.57
C SER A 70 9.49 -12.19 18.97
N LEU A 71 9.86 -13.03 17.99
CA LEU A 71 10.41 -14.37 18.24
C LEU A 71 11.80 -14.30 18.91
N SER A 72 12.67 -13.37 18.47
CA SER A 72 14.02 -13.21 19.06
C SER A 72 13.98 -12.79 20.53
N TYR A 73 12.99 -11.98 20.92
CA TYR A 73 12.76 -11.59 22.32
C TYR A 73 12.24 -12.76 23.17
N GLN A 74 11.46 -13.68 22.60
CA GLN A 74 10.98 -14.85 23.35
C GLN A 74 12.06 -15.94 23.51
N LEU A 75 13.02 -16.01 22.60
CA LEU A 75 14.08 -17.02 22.59
C LEU A 75 15.40 -16.54 23.24
N GLU A 76 15.40 -15.38 23.91
CA GLU A 76 16.60 -14.73 24.50
C GLU A 76 17.83 -14.76 23.56
N SER A 77 17.60 -14.45 22.29
CA SER A 77 18.63 -14.55 21.27
C SER A 77 19.59 -13.34 21.29
N LYS A 78 20.90 -13.61 21.23
CA LYS A 78 21.96 -12.57 21.15
C LYS A 78 21.83 -11.66 19.92
N TYR A 79 21.03 -12.04 18.93
CA TYR A 79 20.83 -11.28 17.69
C TYR A 79 19.70 -10.22 17.77
N GLY A 80 19.03 -10.09 18.91
CA GLY A 80 17.90 -9.16 19.07
C GLY A 80 18.23 -7.71 18.67
N ALA A 81 19.44 -7.22 18.96
CA ALA A 81 19.86 -5.86 18.61
C ALA A 81 19.93 -5.60 17.09
N ILE A 82 20.42 -6.58 16.32
CA ILE A 82 20.53 -6.47 14.86
C ILE A 82 19.15 -6.51 14.22
N ILE A 83 18.28 -7.39 14.72
CA ILE A 83 16.89 -7.53 14.24
C ILE A 83 16.08 -6.26 14.56
N SER A 84 16.28 -5.65 15.73
CA SER A 84 15.68 -4.35 16.10
C SER A 84 16.06 -3.24 15.14
N LEU A 85 17.34 -3.13 14.80
CA LEU A 85 17.83 -2.12 13.85
C LEU A 85 17.25 -2.33 12.46
N LEU A 86 17.21 -3.59 11.98
CA LEU A 86 16.60 -3.93 10.70
C LEU A 86 15.11 -3.57 10.67
N ALA A 87 14.35 -3.95 11.70
CA ALA A 87 12.92 -3.65 11.79
C ALA A 87 12.62 -2.14 11.83
N GLN A 88 13.41 -1.34 12.54
CA GLN A 88 13.25 0.12 12.54
C GLN A 88 13.55 0.74 11.17
N ARG A 89 14.61 0.28 10.50
CA ARG A 89 15.00 0.78 9.18
C ARG A 89 13.95 0.45 8.12
N THR A 90 13.47 -0.78 8.07
CA THR A 90 12.46 -1.18 7.10
C THR A 90 11.09 -0.57 7.41
N GLY A 91 10.72 -0.42 8.68
CA GLY A 91 9.48 0.24 9.10
C GLY A 91 9.41 1.71 8.67
N SER A 92 10.54 2.42 8.74
CA SER A 92 10.62 3.84 8.35
C SER A 92 10.60 4.04 6.82
N LEU A 93 11.11 3.07 6.06
CA LEU A 93 11.16 3.12 4.60
C LEU A 93 9.87 2.63 3.92
N TYR A 94 9.11 1.77 4.59
CA TYR A 94 7.85 1.24 4.06
C TYR A 94 6.87 2.32 3.56
N PRO A 95 6.49 3.36 4.34
CA PRO A 95 5.54 4.36 3.87
C PRO A 95 6.04 5.15 2.65
N LEU A 96 7.35 5.35 2.52
CA LEU A 96 7.93 5.99 1.33
C LEU A 96 7.80 5.08 0.11
N LEU A 97 8.16 3.80 0.25
CA LEU A 97 8.05 2.81 -0.82
C LEU A 97 6.60 2.58 -1.25
N SER A 98 5.68 2.53 -0.30
CA SER A 98 4.24 2.38 -0.52
C SER A 98 3.69 3.47 -1.44
N ASN A 99 4.02 4.73 -1.13
CA ASN A 99 3.61 5.88 -1.95
C ASN A 99 4.26 5.86 -3.34
N VAL A 100 5.53 5.47 -3.45
CA VAL A 100 6.23 5.35 -4.74
C VAL A 100 5.60 4.26 -5.61
N ILE A 101 5.26 3.10 -5.04
CA ILE A 101 4.61 1.98 -5.73
C ILE A 101 3.24 2.40 -6.25
N LEU A 102 2.43 3.06 -5.41
CA LEU A 102 1.12 3.57 -5.81
C LEU A 102 1.23 4.58 -6.96
N LEU A 103 2.18 5.51 -6.86
CA LEU A 103 2.43 6.52 -7.89
C LEU A 103 2.92 5.88 -9.20
N TRP A 104 3.65 4.77 -9.15
CA TRP A 104 4.11 4.05 -10.34
C TRP A 104 3.01 3.21 -11.02
N ILE A 105 2.18 2.52 -10.24
CA ILE A 105 1.17 1.58 -10.76
C ILE A 105 -0.04 2.34 -11.31
N VAL A 106 -0.48 3.40 -10.63
CA VAL A 106 -1.72 4.08 -10.98
C VAL A 106 -1.47 5.10 -12.10
N LYS A 107 -1.70 4.68 -13.35
CA LYS A 107 -1.55 5.49 -14.58
C LYS A 107 -2.15 6.92 -14.49
N PRO A 108 -3.37 7.15 -13.95
CA PRO A 108 -3.89 8.52 -13.83
C PRO A 108 -3.13 9.37 -12.80
N TYR A 109 -2.61 8.79 -11.71
CA TYR A 109 -1.72 9.51 -10.80
C TYR A 109 -0.43 9.92 -11.50
N ARG A 110 0.18 9.03 -12.30
CA ARG A 110 1.36 9.40 -13.11
C ARG A 110 1.07 10.57 -14.04
N LYS A 111 -0.07 10.53 -14.74
CA LYS A 111 -0.47 11.61 -15.65
C LYS A 111 -0.70 12.92 -14.91
N ALA A 112 -1.32 12.88 -13.73
CA ALA A 112 -1.54 14.06 -12.90
C ALA A 112 -0.24 14.63 -12.31
N VAL A 113 0.70 13.78 -11.87
CA VAL A 113 2.00 14.21 -11.36
C VAL A 113 2.85 14.79 -12.49
N ILE A 114 2.85 14.16 -13.66
CA ILE A 114 3.52 14.68 -14.85
C ILE A 114 2.88 16.01 -15.28
N SER A 115 1.55 16.13 -15.28
CA SER A 115 0.89 17.39 -15.62
C SER A 115 1.16 18.47 -14.57
N LEU A 116 1.26 18.16 -13.28
CA LEU A 116 1.62 19.14 -12.25
C LEU A 116 3.08 19.60 -12.35
N ILE A 117 4.00 18.69 -12.68
CA ILE A 117 5.41 19.02 -12.91
C ILE A 117 5.56 19.84 -14.20
N ILE A 118 4.79 19.50 -15.23
CA ILE A 118 4.78 20.21 -16.52
C ILE A 118 4.01 21.52 -16.45
N ASP A 119 2.91 21.66 -15.71
CA ASP A 119 2.15 22.92 -15.57
C ASP A 119 2.84 23.92 -14.64
N ARG A 120 3.80 23.46 -13.81
CA ARG A 120 4.81 24.35 -13.20
C ARG A 120 5.78 24.94 -14.22
N TRP A 121 5.75 24.44 -15.46
CA TRP A 121 6.29 25.07 -16.65
C TRP A 121 5.13 25.73 -17.41
N PRO A 122 5.15 27.04 -17.67
CA PRO A 122 4.05 27.68 -18.37
C PRO A 122 4.08 27.24 -19.84
N SER A 123 3.33 26.21 -20.19
CA SER A 123 3.01 25.92 -21.58
C SER A 123 1.51 25.76 -21.75
N LYS A 124 0.90 26.88 -22.14
CA LYS A 124 -0.45 27.04 -22.68
C LYS A 124 -0.92 25.82 -23.50
N LYS A 125 -2.12 25.33 -23.19
CA LYS A 125 -3.31 25.16 -24.06
C LYS A 125 -4.11 23.91 -23.68
N PHE A 126 -5.13 24.11 -22.84
CA PHE A 126 -6.26 23.20 -22.77
C PHE A 126 -7.42 23.85 -23.56
N THR A 127 -7.62 23.42 -24.80
CA THR A 127 -8.84 23.68 -25.58
C THR A 127 -9.57 22.35 -25.76
N PRO A 128 -10.64 22.07 -25.02
CA PRO A 128 -11.71 21.20 -25.49
C PRO A 128 -12.75 22.08 -26.21
N GLY A 129 -13.07 21.67 -27.43
CA GLY A 129 -13.87 22.43 -28.39
C GLY A 129 -15.28 22.76 -27.90
N LEU A 130 -15.79 23.83 -28.53
CA LEU A 130 -17.20 24.15 -28.61
C LEU A 130 -18.00 22.89 -28.98
N VAL A 131 -18.99 22.58 -28.15
CA VAL A 131 -20.20 21.88 -28.60
C VAL A 131 -21.27 22.98 -28.65
N THR A 132 -21.41 23.56 -29.84
CA THR A 132 -22.64 24.23 -30.28
C THR A 132 -23.75 23.21 -30.48
#